data_AF-W1P988-F1
#
_entry.id   AF-W1P988-F1
#
_cell.length_a   1.000
_cell.length_b   1.000
_cell.length_c   1.000
_cell.angle_alpha   90.00
_cell.angle_beta   90.00
_cell.angle_gamma   90.00
#
_symmetry.space_group_name_H-M   'P 1'
#
loop_
_entity.id
_entity.type
_entity.pdbx_description
1 polymer ?
#
loop_
_entity_poly.entity_id
_entity_poly.type
_entity_poly.pdbx_seq_one_letter_code
_entity_poly.pdbx_strand_id
1 'polypeptide(L)'
;MYLTLAYPTRFLSLNAHLPIFLVIKPATKFLFLGKKTMSTKTQPHAFAGNPLRASTSNTIPTTDESSFSSAFSTLKSILDSTQEGPWRSCNVKVLPFKRGKPLASSSVSPSSSVSGSSDGVPLWHLGWQSLLGCKDFLGSFEVKLSHELLVFLGKQKDVSYWAIDVSAMDSSVVVAQLKGFSFVELRTLMVATDWADTSAMGELAVAGHARALLEWHNLSRFCGYCGARNIPTDGGRRKQCVNESCKKKIYPRIDPVVIMLVIDKDNDRALLSRQSRFVPRMWSCIAGFIEPGESLEEAVRRETIEETGIEIGDVVYHSSQPWPVGPSSMPCQLMVGFFAYAKSFEIRVDKEELEDAQWHSREDVKKALASAEYKKAQRNAAFKVDQMCKGVEKGHSFSADFNVESGELAQMFVPGPFAIAHHLIAGWANGHNADMGPTTSNSVSNL
;
A
#
# COMPACT_ATOMS: atom_id res chain seq x y z
N MET A 1 4.23 -25.00 -62.62
CA MET A 1 5.38 -25.71 -62.02
C MET A 1 6.61 -25.24 -62.82
N TYR A 2 7.46 -24.42 -62.18
CA TYR A 2 8.42 -23.44 -62.74
C TYR A 2 7.83 -22.30 -63.60
N LEU A 3 8.13 -21.04 -63.22
CA LEU A 3 8.05 -19.73 -63.95
C LEU A 3 8.24 -18.63 -62.86
N THR A 4 9.23 -17.73 -62.80
CA THR A 4 9.79 -16.72 -63.72
C THR A 4 8.78 -15.76 -64.37
N LEU A 5 9.15 -14.45 -64.36
CA LEU A 5 8.58 -13.28 -65.07
C LEU A 5 7.39 -12.60 -64.35
N ALA A 6 7.11 -11.30 -64.44
CA ALA A 6 7.76 -10.06 -64.87
C ALA A 6 6.74 -8.92 -64.57
N TYR A 7 7.22 -7.67 -64.47
CA TYR A 7 6.45 -6.41 -64.38
C TYR A 7 5.40 -6.25 -65.52
N PRO A 8 4.39 -5.34 -65.40
CA PRO A 8 4.60 -3.94 -65.80
C PRO A 8 3.87 -2.86 -64.97
N THR A 9 4.60 -1.76 -64.79
CA THR A 9 4.16 -0.39 -64.59
C THR A 9 3.27 0.09 -65.74
N ARG A 10 2.23 0.89 -65.45
CA ARG A 10 1.70 1.88 -66.39
C ARG A 10 1.57 3.25 -65.70
N PHE A 11 2.33 4.19 -66.26
CA PHE A 11 2.21 5.62 -66.11
C PHE A 11 0.85 6.12 -66.61
N LEU A 12 0.30 7.13 -65.92
CA LEU A 12 -0.39 8.25 -66.56
C LEU A 12 -0.05 9.52 -65.78
N SER A 13 0.62 10.43 -66.48
CA SER A 13 0.99 11.76 -66.04
C SER A 13 -0.15 12.73 -66.35
N LEU A 14 -0.34 13.78 -65.55
CA LEU A 14 -0.67 15.13 -66.03
C LEU A 14 -0.51 16.15 -64.89
N ASN A 15 0.50 17.03 -65.06
CA ASN A 15 0.51 18.50 -64.92
C ASN A 15 -0.23 19.15 -63.72
N ALA A 16 0.25 20.20 -63.05
CA ALA A 16 1.44 21.04 -63.16
C ALA A 16 1.49 22.01 -61.96
N HIS A 17 2.71 22.47 -61.64
CA HIS A 17 3.10 23.76 -61.03
C HIS A 17 2.49 24.32 -59.72
N LEU A 18 3.39 24.43 -58.72
CA LEU A 18 3.60 25.44 -57.65
C LEU A 18 2.92 26.83 -57.83
N PRO A 19 2.98 27.72 -56.81
CA PRO A 19 2.89 27.61 -55.34
C PRO A 19 1.84 28.62 -54.80
N ILE A 20 1.69 28.84 -53.48
CA ILE A 20 1.38 30.13 -52.81
C ILE A 20 0.97 29.90 -51.34
N PHE A 21 1.60 30.68 -50.46
CA PHE A 21 1.28 30.84 -49.04
C PHE A 21 -0.16 31.31 -48.80
N LEU A 22 -0.87 30.73 -47.84
CA LEU A 22 -1.92 31.45 -47.12
C LEU A 22 -2.07 30.98 -45.66
N VAL A 23 -1.87 31.93 -44.75
CA VAL A 23 -2.14 31.87 -43.32
C VAL A 23 -3.65 31.74 -43.10
N ILE A 24 -4.09 30.75 -42.31
CA ILE A 24 -5.45 30.71 -41.75
C ILE A 24 -5.37 30.50 -40.23
N LYS A 25 -5.99 31.44 -39.50
CA LYS A 25 -6.12 31.51 -38.04
C LYS A 25 -6.94 30.33 -37.47
N PRO A 26 -6.76 29.93 -36.20
CA PRO A 26 -7.55 28.88 -35.59
C PRO A 26 -8.87 29.46 -35.06
N ALA A 27 -10.00 28.89 -35.46
CA ALA A 27 -11.28 29.12 -34.79
C ALA A 27 -12.27 28.00 -35.12
N THR A 28 -12.11 26.84 -34.48
CA THR A 28 -13.21 25.88 -34.34
C THR A 28 -13.28 25.44 -32.89
N LYS A 29 -14.27 25.99 -32.17
CA LYS A 29 -14.68 25.56 -30.84
C LYS A 29 -15.04 24.08 -30.90
N PHE A 30 -14.15 23.21 -30.42
CA PHE A 30 -14.56 21.89 -29.96
C PHE A 30 -15.36 22.08 -28.69
N LEU A 31 -16.68 21.88 -28.78
CA LEU A 31 -17.54 21.60 -27.64
C LEU A 31 -17.04 20.30 -27.01
N PHE A 32 -16.15 20.42 -26.02
CA PHE A 32 -15.90 19.33 -25.09
C PHE A 32 -17.21 19.10 -24.32
N LEU A 33 -17.98 18.08 -24.70
CA LEU A 33 -18.85 17.41 -23.75
C LEU A 33 -17.93 16.94 -22.62
N GLY A 34 -18.01 17.64 -21.49
CA GLY A 34 -17.28 17.28 -20.29
C GLY A 34 -17.67 15.87 -19.87
N LYS A 35 -16.81 14.89 -20.18
CA LYS A 35 -16.76 13.65 -19.41
C LYS A 35 -16.54 14.10 -17.97
N LYS A 36 -17.53 13.86 -17.10
CA LYS A 36 -17.35 13.93 -15.65
C LYS A 36 -16.16 13.02 -15.33
N THR A 37 -15.00 13.61 -15.14
CA THR A 37 -13.83 12.95 -14.55
C THR A 37 -14.28 12.42 -13.19
N MET A 38 -14.22 11.09 -13.02
CA MET A 38 -14.46 10.44 -11.75
C MET A 38 -13.39 10.91 -10.75
N SER A 39 -13.71 11.97 -10.02
CA SER A 39 -13.07 12.28 -8.75
C SER A 39 -14.06 11.90 -7.67
N THR A 40 -14.22 10.60 -7.44
CA THR A 40 -14.68 10.15 -6.13
C THR A 40 -13.62 10.63 -5.14
N LYS A 41 -13.98 11.53 -4.21
CA LYS A 41 -13.13 11.84 -3.06
C LYS A 41 -13.07 10.58 -2.18
N THR A 42 -12.35 9.56 -2.63
CA THR A 42 -12.06 8.40 -1.81
C THR A 42 -11.03 8.85 -0.79
N GLN A 43 -11.36 8.74 0.49
CA GLN A 43 -10.33 8.81 1.52
C GLN A 43 -9.23 7.80 1.19
N PRO A 44 -7.95 8.15 1.38
CA PRO A 44 -6.86 7.26 1.07
C PRO A 44 -7.00 5.97 1.89
N HIS A 45 -6.81 4.81 1.26
CA HIS A 45 -6.72 3.55 1.98
C HIS A 45 -5.56 3.59 2.98
N ALA A 46 -5.65 2.77 4.04
CA ALA A 46 -4.52 2.58 4.94
C ALA A 46 -3.28 2.18 4.12
N PHE A 47 -2.12 2.74 4.52
CA PHE A 47 -0.84 2.63 3.83
C PHE A 47 -0.69 3.37 2.48
N ALA A 48 -1.76 4.00 1.96
CA ALA A 48 -1.70 4.85 0.77
C ALA A 48 -1.56 6.33 1.13
N GLY A 49 -1.18 7.17 0.15
CA GLY A 49 -1.09 8.62 0.36
C GLY A 49 0.15 9.08 1.14
N ASN A 50 1.29 8.40 0.97
CA ASN A 50 2.54 8.74 1.65
C ASN A 50 2.97 10.21 1.38
N PRO A 51 2.94 11.10 2.39
CA PRO A 51 3.22 12.53 2.21
C PRO A 51 4.67 12.83 1.83
N LEU A 52 5.61 11.92 2.12
CA LEU A 52 7.02 12.07 1.79
C LEU A 52 7.31 11.84 0.29
N ARG A 53 6.37 11.27 -0.47
CA ARG A 53 6.50 11.04 -1.91
C ARG A 53 5.82 12.12 -2.77
N ALA A 54 4.88 12.88 -2.22
CA ALA A 54 4.12 13.91 -2.94
C ALA A 54 4.92 15.21 -3.19
N SER A 55 6.03 15.41 -2.46
CA SER A 55 6.95 16.53 -2.63
C SER A 55 7.89 16.25 -3.82
N THR A 56 7.80 17.07 -4.87
CA THR A 56 8.45 16.95 -6.19
C THR A 56 9.99 17.07 -6.21
N SER A 57 10.69 16.98 -5.07
CA SER A 57 12.15 16.90 -5.03
C SER A 57 12.64 15.47 -4.70
N ASN A 58 12.27 14.49 -5.53
CA ASN A 58 12.82 13.13 -5.41
C ASN A 58 14.25 12.99 -5.98
N THR A 59 14.85 14.09 -6.44
CA THR A 59 16.27 14.19 -6.75
C THR A 59 17.07 14.01 -5.47
N ILE A 60 17.65 12.82 -5.31
CA ILE A 60 18.84 12.65 -4.47
C ILE A 60 19.86 13.67 -5.00
N PRO A 61 20.59 14.43 -4.16
CA PRO A 61 21.70 15.25 -4.64
C PRO A 61 22.68 14.33 -5.38
N THR A 62 22.68 14.40 -6.71
CA THR A 62 23.58 13.63 -7.56
C THR A 62 24.95 14.27 -7.47
N THR A 63 25.85 13.65 -6.72
CA THR A 63 27.29 13.81 -6.96
C THR A 63 27.68 12.78 -8.02
N ASP A 64 27.93 13.26 -9.25
CA ASP A 64 28.48 12.57 -10.43
C ASP A 64 27.91 11.19 -10.82
N GLU A 65 27.36 11.11 -12.04
CA GLU A 65 26.89 9.88 -12.71
C GLU A 65 27.94 8.78 -12.92
N SER A 66 29.21 9.02 -12.57
CA SER A 66 30.31 8.06 -12.71
C SER A 66 30.80 7.46 -11.39
N SER A 67 30.13 7.73 -10.26
CA SER A 67 30.55 7.32 -8.92
C SER A 67 29.47 6.50 -8.22
N PHE A 68 29.82 5.32 -7.69
CA PHE A 68 28.92 4.46 -6.91
C PHE A 68 28.46 5.18 -5.63
N SER A 69 27.39 5.98 -5.73
CA SER A 69 26.83 6.66 -4.57
C SER A 69 25.89 5.71 -3.81
N SER A 70 26.47 4.95 -2.88
CA SER A 70 25.73 4.20 -1.86
C SER A 70 24.78 5.13 -1.09
N ALA A 71 23.69 4.59 -0.54
CA ALA A 71 22.78 5.33 0.35
C ALA A 71 23.55 6.05 1.50
N PHE A 72 24.65 5.43 1.93
CA PHE A 72 25.55 5.98 2.92
C PHE A 72 26.46 7.09 2.39
N SER A 73 26.90 7.12 1.13
CA SER A 73 27.64 8.28 0.60
C SER A 73 26.73 9.48 0.38
N THR A 74 25.43 9.28 0.14
CA THR A 74 24.44 10.37 0.22
C THR A 74 24.30 10.87 1.66
N LEU A 75 24.10 9.97 2.63
CA LEU A 75 23.99 10.36 4.04
C LEU A 75 25.30 10.98 4.56
N LYS A 76 26.44 10.43 4.16
CA LYS A 76 27.79 10.87 4.50
C LYS A 76 28.14 12.17 3.80
N SER A 77 27.73 12.39 2.54
CA SER A 77 27.88 13.69 1.87
C SER A 77 27.01 14.76 2.55
N ILE A 78 25.79 14.43 2.96
CA ILE A 78 24.93 15.32 3.76
C ILE A 78 25.55 15.62 5.14
N LEU A 79 26.23 14.63 5.73
CA LEU A 79 26.93 14.76 7.01
C LEU A 79 28.25 15.54 6.89
N ASP A 80 29.07 15.27 5.88
CA ASP A 80 30.40 15.86 5.67
C ASP A 80 30.28 17.31 5.16
N SER A 81 29.20 17.66 4.42
CA SER A 81 28.91 19.04 4.01
C SER A 81 28.50 19.98 5.16
N THR A 82 28.40 19.48 6.40
CA THR A 82 28.13 20.32 7.59
C THR A 82 29.39 20.92 8.20
N GLN A 83 30.58 20.64 7.66
CA GLN A 83 31.86 21.10 8.21
C GLN A 83 32.45 22.34 7.54
N GLU A 84 32.00 22.78 6.34
CA GLU A 84 32.49 24.03 5.74
C GLU A 84 31.40 24.81 4.97
N GLY A 85 31.08 26.03 5.45
CA GLY A 85 30.30 27.04 4.73
C GLY A 85 28.87 27.31 5.23
N PRO A 86 28.25 28.47 4.87
CA PRO A 86 27.05 29.01 5.53
C PRO A 86 25.71 28.32 5.18
N TRP A 87 25.74 27.08 4.70
CA TRP A 87 24.54 26.32 4.35
C TRP A 87 24.02 25.53 5.55
N ARG A 88 22.95 26.08 6.11
CA ARG A 88 22.13 25.57 7.22
C ARG A 88 21.93 24.04 7.22
N SER A 89 22.28 23.42 8.35
CA SER A 89 21.76 22.15 8.92
C SER A 89 20.71 21.41 8.07
N CYS A 90 21.12 20.38 7.33
CA CYS A 90 20.16 19.39 6.80
C CYS A 90 19.52 18.65 7.99
N ASN A 91 18.24 18.90 8.24
CA ASN A 91 17.53 18.24 9.34
C ASN A 91 17.24 16.80 8.92
N VAL A 92 17.91 15.82 9.53
CA VAL A 92 17.71 14.40 9.21
C VAL A 92 16.86 13.75 10.29
N LYS A 93 15.76 13.12 9.87
CA LYS A 93 14.91 12.28 10.72
C LYS A 93 15.07 10.82 10.34
N VAL A 94 15.33 9.98 11.34
CA VAL A 94 15.51 8.54 11.19
C VAL A 94 14.42 7.82 11.97
N LEU A 95 13.71 6.89 11.33
CA LEU A 95 12.71 6.02 11.96
C LEU A 95 13.32 4.63 12.21
N PRO A 96 13.57 4.25 13.46
CA PRO A 96 14.03 2.91 13.79
C PRO A 96 12.93 1.86 13.57
N PHE A 97 13.33 0.70 13.06
CA PHE A 97 12.50 -0.48 12.93
C PHE A 97 13.16 -1.67 13.62
N LYS A 98 12.36 -2.51 14.26
CA LYS A 98 12.83 -3.75 14.85
C LYS A 98 11.91 -4.89 14.46
N ARG A 99 12.44 -5.85 13.70
CA ARG A 99 11.72 -7.00 13.13
C ARG A 99 10.45 -6.55 12.40
N GLY A 100 10.58 -5.52 11.55
CA GLY A 100 9.46 -4.94 10.80
C GLY A 100 8.52 -4.02 11.58
N LYS A 101 8.71 -3.87 12.90
CA LYS A 101 7.91 -2.97 13.75
C LYS A 101 8.54 -1.57 13.79
N PRO A 102 7.85 -0.48 13.41
CA PRO A 102 8.36 0.86 13.60
C PRO A 102 8.39 1.24 15.08
N LEU A 103 9.33 2.11 15.44
CA LEU A 103 9.29 2.84 16.69
C LEU A 103 8.10 3.82 16.65
N ALA A 104 7.26 3.78 17.68
CA ALA A 104 6.13 4.67 17.86
C ALA A 104 6.17 5.30 19.26
N SER A 105 5.51 6.44 19.40
CA SER A 105 5.20 7.10 20.66
C SER A 105 3.70 7.32 20.75
N SER A 106 3.20 7.58 21.95
CA SER A 106 1.81 7.96 22.19
C SER A 106 1.75 9.30 22.92
N SER A 107 0.75 10.10 22.58
CA SER A 107 0.43 11.34 23.29
C SER A 107 -1.07 11.39 23.57
N VAL A 108 -1.43 11.88 24.76
CA VAL A 108 -2.82 12.19 25.07
C VAL A 108 -3.03 13.66 24.74
N SER A 109 -3.94 13.96 23.82
CA SER A 109 -4.29 15.36 23.53
C SER A 109 -4.86 16.01 24.80
N PRO A 110 -4.29 17.12 25.30
CA PRO A 110 -4.90 17.87 26.37
C PRO A 110 -6.02 18.73 25.77
N SER A 111 -7.27 18.24 25.78
CA SER A 111 -8.42 19.11 25.46
C SER A 111 -9.44 19.13 26.59
N SER A 112 -9.54 20.33 27.18
CA SER A 112 -10.69 20.94 27.85
C SER A 112 -11.32 20.19 29.02
N SER A 113 -10.93 20.61 30.22
CA SER A 113 -11.68 20.51 31.47
C SER A 113 -13.05 21.20 31.37
N VAL A 114 -14.02 20.62 30.67
CA VAL A 114 -15.43 20.98 30.82
C VAL A 114 -16.27 19.70 30.70
N SER A 115 -16.96 19.38 31.79
CA SER A 115 -17.96 18.31 31.99
C SER A 115 -17.45 16.87 31.87
N GLY A 116 -17.55 16.15 32.99
CA GLY A 116 -17.06 14.78 33.18
C GLY A 116 -17.59 13.77 32.15
N SER A 117 -16.74 12.79 31.85
CA SER A 117 -16.87 11.70 30.86
C SER A 117 -16.42 12.00 29.42
N SER A 118 -15.14 12.29 29.21
CA SER A 118 -14.44 11.94 27.97
C SER A 118 -12.92 11.86 28.17
N ASP A 119 -12.41 10.67 28.52
CA ASP A 119 -10.97 10.40 28.36
C ASP A 119 -10.63 10.50 26.87
N GLY A 120 -9.77 11.46 26.52
CA GLY A 120 -9.31 11.63 25.14
C GLY A 120 -8.65 10.35 24.62
N VAL A 121 -8.98 9.95 23.40
CA VAL A 121 -8.36 8.78 22.76
C VAL A 121 -6.88 9.11 22.50
N PRO A 122 -5.91 8.29 22.97
CA PRO A 122 -4.50 8.54 22.72
C PRO A 122 -4.19 8.58 21.23
N LEU A 123 -3.33 9.50 20.82
CA LEU A 123 -2.84 9.61 19.45
C LEU A 123 -1.42 9.06 19.39
N TRP A 124 -1.22 8.07 18.53
CA TRP A 124 0.10 7.52 18.26
C TRP A 124 0.80 8.34 17.16
N HIS A 125 2.13 8.40 17.25
CA HIS A 125 3.01 9.02 16.27
C HIS A 125 4.23 8.14 16.01
N LEU A 126 4.82 8.27 14.83
CA LEU A 126 6.10 7.65 14.50
C LEU A 126 7.22 8.26 15.35
N GLY A 127 8.02 7.39 15.94
CA GLY A 127 9.12 7.74 16.83
C GLY A 127 10.36 8.22 16.09
N TRP A 128 10.24 9.32 15.36
CA TRP A 128 11.36 9.93 14.63
C TRP A 128 12.49 10.35 15.56
N GLN A 129 13.70 9.88 15.26
CA GLN A 129 14.92 10.26 15.96
C GLN A 129 15.74 11.24 15.12
N SER A 130 16.52 12.09 15.77
CA SER A 130 17.57 12.86 15.10
C SER A 130 18.73 11.93 14.73
N LEU A 131 19.55 12.34 13.75
CA LEU A 131 20.72 11.56 13.37
C LEU A 131 21.77 11.46 14.50
N LEU A 132 21.91 12.51 15.32
CA LEU A 132 22.79 12.48 16.49
C LEU A 132 22.23 11.54 17.57
N GLY A 133 20.93 11.65 17.87
CA GLY A 133 20.26 10.72 18.79
C GLY A 133 20.35 9.27 18.31
N CYS A 134 20.30 9.05 16.99
CA CYS A 134 20.55 7.74 16.39
C CYS A 134 22.02 7.29 16.54
N LYS A 135 23.01 8.18 16.39
CA LYS A 135 24.42 7.83 16.63
C LYS A 135 24.69 7.50 18.09
N ASP A 136 24.16 8.24 19.04
CA ASP A 136 24.30 7.97 20.47
C ASP A 136 23.63 6.63 20.81
N PHE A 137 22.45 6.43 20.24
CA PHE A 137 21.68 5.20 20.32
C PHE A 137 22.39 3.99 19.69
N LEU A 138 23.19 4.16 18.64
CA LEU A 138 23.91 3.05 17.97
C LEU A 138 25.32 2.84 18.53
N GLY A 139 25.99 3.91 18.91
CA GLY A 139 27.33 3.92 19.50
C GLY A 139 27.36 3.23 20.86
N SER A 140 26.25 3.28 21.61
CA SER A 140 26.06 2.53 22.85
C SER A 140 26.05 1.00 22.67
N PHE A 141 26.03 0.50 21.42
CA PHE A 141 25.84 -0.91 21.10
C PHE A 141 26.95 -1.49 20.21
N GLU A 142 28.05 -0.77 20.01
CA GLU A 142 29.13 -1.14 19.07
C GLU A 142 28.65 -1.49 17.64
N VAL A 143 27.46 -1.02 17.25
CA VAL A 143 26.92 -1.34 15.92
C VAL A 143 27.48 -0.37 14.89
N LYS A 144 28.28 -0.90 13.96
CA LYS A 144 28.72 -0.15 12.80
C LYS A 144 27.52 0.10 11.88
N LEU A 145 27.13 1.36 11.73
CA LEU A 145 26.16 1.80 10.72
C LEU A 145 26.57 1.28 9.34
N SER A 146 25.86 0.24 8.86
CA SER A 146 26.06 -0.30 7.52
C SER A 146 24.99 0.27 6.58
N HIS A 147 25.42 0.60 5.37
CA HIS A 147 24.56 1.00 4.24
C HIS A 147 23.43 0.00 3.95
N GLU A 148 23.56 -1.25 4.38
CA GLU A 148 22.54 -2.30 4.21
C GLU A 148 21.27 -2.07 5.03
N LEU A 149 21.38 -1.34 6.14
CA LEU A 149 20.31 -1.16 7.13
C LEU A 149 19.45 0.08 6.90
N LEU A 150 19.87 1.00 6.02
CA LEU A 150 19.25 2.31 5.83
C LEU A 150 18.49 2.41 4.50
N VAL A 151 17.31 3.02 4.54
CA VAL A 151 16.50 3.34 3.36
C VAL A 151 15.99 4.78 3.41
N PHE A 152 16.07 5.49 2.29
CA PHE A 152 15.61 6.86 2.12
C PHE A 152 14.12 6.88 1.76
N LEU A 153 13.31 7.52 2.61
CA LEU A 153 11.85 7.55 2.49
C LEU A 153 11.37 8.76 1.68
N GLY A 154 12.12 9.85 1.68
CA GLY A 154 11.78 11.07 0.95
C GLY A 154 12.27 12.34 1.64
N LYS A 155 11.96 13.47 1.03
CA LYS A 155 12.29 14.80 1.52
C LYS A 155 11.03 15.65 1.58
N GLN A 156 10.82 16.31 2.72
CA GLN A 156 9.74 17.26 2.89
C GLN A 156 10.34 18.57 3.43
N LYS A 157 10.16 19.67 2.70
CA LYS A 157 10.85 20.95 2.97
C LYS A 157 12.37 20.69 3.06
N ASP A 158 13.03 21.14 4.12
CA ASP A 158 14.46 20.95 4.36
C ASP A 158 14.80 19.71 5.21
N VAL A 159 13.84 18.80 5.40
CA VAL A 159 13.99 17.60 6.23
C VAL A 159 14.10 16.36 5.35
N SER A 160 15.17 15.57 5.56
CA SER A 160 15.36 14.27 4.91
C SER A 160 14.95 13.14 5.84
N TYR A 161 14.12 12.23 5.34
CA TYR A 161 13.53 11.14 6.13
C TYR A 161 14.11 9.80 5.72
N TRP A 162 14.53 9.03 6.72
CA TRP A 162 15.16 7.72 6.56
C TRP A 162 14.52 6.71 7.50
N ALA A 163 14.60 5.43 7.16
CA ALA A 163 14.34 4.34 8.10
C ALA A 163 15.58 3.47 8.27
N ILE A 164 15.72 2.87 9.45
CA ILE A 164 16.84 2.00 9.80
C ILE A 164 16.34 0.71 10.46
N ASP A 165 16.86 -0.44 10.03
CA ASP A 165 16.64 -1.71 10.71
C ASP A 165 17.63 -1.91 11.87
N VAL A 166 17.10 -1.96 13.10
CA VAL A 166 17.83 -2.16 14.36
C VAL A 166 17.60 -3.55 14.96
N SER A 167 17.13 -4.51 14.15
CA SER A 167 16.81 -5.87 14.60
C SER A 167 17.98 -6.65 15.18
N ALA A 168 19.20 -6.34 14.74
CA ALA A 168 20.42 -6.97 15.24
C ALA A 168 20.81 -6.51 16.66
N MET A 169 20.16 -5.48 17.20
CA MET A 169 20.46 -4.93 18.53
C MET A 169 19.61 -5.60 19.63
N ASP A 170 20.15 -5.64 20.85
CA ASP A 170 19.40 -6.12 22.02
C ASP A 170 18.18 -5.21 22.30
N SER A 171 17.01 -5.83 22.42
CA SER A 171 15.71 -5.15 22.62
C SER A 171 15.59 -4.46 23.97
N SER A 172 16.20 -5.04 25.00
CA SER A 172 16.05 -4.59 26.38
C SER A 172 16.74 -3.24 26.61
N VAL A 173 17.93 -3.07 26.03
CA VAL A 173 18.75 -1.86 26.16
C VAL A 173 18.21 -0.73 25.27
N VAL A 174 17.73 -1.06 24.07
CA VAL A 174 17.19 -0.09 23.11
C VAL A 174 15.95 0.64 23.64
N VAL A 175 15.00 -0.11 24.22
CA VAL A 175 13.74 0.47 24.74
C VAL A 175 13.97 1.17 26.08
N ALA A 176 14.88 0.66 26.93
CA ALA A 176 15.21 1.28 28.22
C ALA A 176 15.78 2.70 28.08
N GLN A 177 16.46 3.00 26.97
CA GLN A 177 17.00 4.34 26.70
C GLN A 177 15.97 5.33 26.12
N LEU A 178 14.83 4.85 25.61
CA LEU A 178 13.82 5.66 24.91
C LEU A 178 12.50 5.69 25.69
N LYS A 179 12.46 6.44 26.79
CA LYS A 179 11.22 6.64 27.57
C LYS A 179 10.10 7.20 26.68
N GLY A 180 8.92 6.59 26.73
CA GLY A 180 7.75 7.02 25.97
C GLY A 180 7.66 6.45 24.54
N PHE A 181 8.55 5.53 24.17
CA PHE A 181 8.55 4.88 22.86
C PHE A 181 8.40 3.36 22.97
N SER A 182 7.84 2.74 21.93
CA SER A 182 7.74 1.29 21.80
C SER A 182 7.80 0.86 20.33
N PHE A 183 8.30 -0.34 20.06
CA PHE A 183 8.20 -0.94 18.72
C PHE A 183 6.85 -1.63 18.57
N VAL A 184 6.01 -1.09 17.69
CA VAL A 184 4.61 -1.52 17.58
C VAL A 184 4.37 -2.21 16.24
N GLU A 185 3.60 -3.30 16.25
CA GLU A 185 3.19 -3.98 15.03
C GLU A 185 2.41 -3.04 14.10
N LEU A 186 2.73 -3.10 12.80
CA LEU A 186 2.10 -2.24 11.81
C LEU A 186 0.58 -2.46 11.71
N ARG A 187 0.13 -3.69 11.95
CA ARG A 187 -1.30 -4.04 12.02
C ARG A 187 -1.99 -3.40 13.22
N THR A 188 -1.32 -3.35 14.37
CA THR A 188 -1.83 -2.66 15.57
C THR A 188 -1.95 -1.16 15.31
N LEU A 189 -0.93 -0.53 14.71
CA LEU A 189 -0.99 0.88 14.34
C LEU A 189 -2.12 1.15 13.33
N MET A 190 -2.29 0.29 12.32
CA MET A 190 -3.38 0.39 11.35
C MET A 190 -4.77 0.41 12.00
N VAL A 191 -5.00 -0.43 13.02
CA VAL A 191 -6.27 -0.45 13.77
C VAL A 191 -6.37 0.75 14.71
N ALA A 192 -5.28 1.15 15.36
CA ALA A 192 -5.24 2.30 16.28
C ALA A 192 -5.35 3.67 15.60
N THR A 193 -5.13 3.73 14.28
CA THR A 193 -5.17 4.97 13.50
C THR A 193 -6.59 5.55 13.48
N ASP A 194 -6.71 6.87 13.69
CA ASP A 194 -7.94 7.57 13.32
C ASP A 194 -8.01 7.69 11.80
N TRP A 195 -8.87 6.87 11.20
CA TRP A 195 -9.02 6.79 9.75
C TRP A 195 -9.61 8.07 9.13
N ALA A 196 -10.23 8.94 9.94
CA ALA A 196 -10.69 10.25 9.49
C ALA A 196 -9.56 11.31 9.50
N ASP A 197 -8.49 11.10 10.27
CA ASP A 197 -7.35 11.99 10.34
C ASP A 197 -6.36 11.72 9.20
N THR A 198 -6.27 12.66 8.26
CA THR A 198 -5.36 12.58 7.10
C THR A 198 -3.89 12.57 7.52
N SER A 199 -3.52 13.25 8.61
CA SER A 199 -2.16 13.25 9.13
C SER A 199 -1.78 11.88 9.68
N ALA A 200 -2.64 11.29 10.52
CA ALA A 200 -2.43 9.97 11.08
C ALA A 200 -2.35 8.89 9.98
N MET A 201 -3.23 8.97 8.97
CA MET A 201 -3.18 8.10 7.79
C MET A 201 -1.88 8.28 6.98
N GLY A 202 -1.38 9.53 6.89
CA GLY A 202 -0.10 9.83 6.28
C GLY A 202 1.09 9.20 7.02
N GLU A 203 1.10 9.24 8.35
CA GLU A 203 2.12 8.54 9.16
C GLU A 203 2.06 7.03 8.94
N LEU A 204 0.87 6.43 8.89
CA LEU A 204 0.69 5.02 8.60
C LEU A 204 1.25 4.64 7.22
N ALA A 205 1.04 5.48 6.21
CA ALA A 205 1.60 5.31 4.86
C ALA A 205 3.12 5.40 4.81
N VAL A 206 3.72 6.28 5.60
CA VAL A 206 5.19 6.32 5.75
C VAL A 206 5.70 5.03 6.38
N ALA A 207 5.06 4.58 7.47
CA ALA A 207 5.44 3.37 8.19
C ALA A 207 5.37 2.12 7.29
N GLY A 208 4.30 1.99 6.51
CA GLY A 208 4.13 0.92 5.54
C GLY A 208 5.17 0.92 4.42
N HIS A 209 5.46 2.09 3.86
CA HIS A 209 6.50 2.23 2.85
C HIS A 209 7.89 1.85 3.37
N ALA A 210 8.24 2.33 4.57
CA ALA A 210 9.50 2.04 5.21
C ALA A 210 9.66 0.54 5.52
N ARG A 211 8.62 -0.10 6.09
CA ARG A 211 8.61 -1.56 6.34
C ARG A 211 8.85 -2.34 5.05
N ALA A 212 8.13 -2.00 3.97
CA ALA A 212 8.25 -2.70 2.69
C ALA A 212 9.70 -2.65 2.14
N LEU A 213 10.35 -1.48 2.20
CA LEU A 213 11.73 -1.35 1.73
C LEU A 213 12.73 -2.11 2.62
N LEU A 214 12.58 -2.02 3.94
CA LEU A 214 13.47 -2.72 4.88
C LEU A 214 13.31 -4.25 4.80
N GLU A 215 12.08 -4.75 4.68
CA GLU A 215 11.85 -6.19 4.50
C GLU A 215 12.42 -6.68 3.17
N TRP A 216 12.23 -5.93 2.08
CA TRP A 216 12.85 -6.24 0.80
C TRP A 216 14.38 -6.22 0.87
N HIS A 217 14.97 -5.31 1.64
CA HIS A 217 16.40 -5.32 1.94
C HIS A 217 16.84 -6.62 2.59
N ASN A 218 16.07 -7.12 3.56
CA ASN A 218 16.38 -8.36 4.26
C ASN A 218 16.27 -9.61 3.37
N LEU A 219 15.31 -9.65 2.44
CA LEU A 219 15.13 -10.78 1.53
C LEU A 219 16.12 -10.77 0.35
N SER A 220 16.48 -9.58 -0.16
CA SER A 220 17.27 -9.43 -1.40
C SER A 220 18.76 -9.25 -1.16
N ARG A 221 19.35 -10.03 -0.26
CA ARG A 221 20.79 -9.93 0.11
C ARG A 221 21.74 -10.43 -0.97
N PHE A 222 21.31 -11.41 -1.75
CA PHE A 222 22.11 -12.04 -2.81
C PHE A 222 21.41 -11.94 -4.17
N CYS A 223 22.21 -11.89 -5.24
CA CYS A 223 21.74 -11.80 -6.60
C CYS A 223 21.12 -13.13 -7.03
N GLY A 224 19.83 -13.14 -7.35
CA GLY A 224 19.14 -14.34 -7.84
C GLY A 224 19.68 -14.90 -9.16
N TYR A 225 20.54 -14.17 -9.87
CA TYR A 225 21.17 -14.63 -11.12
C TYR A 225 22.52 -15.30 -10.91
N CYS A 226 23.39 -14.77 -10.04
CA CYS A 226 24.77 -15.26 -9.91
C CYS A 226 25.21 -15.58 -8.47
N GLY A 227 24.32 -15.45 -7.48
CA GLY A 227 24.60 -15.73 -6.07
C GLY A 227 25.48 -14.70 -5.34
N ALA A 228 26.13 -13.77 -6.04
CA ALA A 228 26.96 -12.73 -5.42
C ALA A 228 26.11 -11.73 -4.61
N ARG A 229 26.73 -11.04 -3.63
CA ARG A 229 26.05 -10.07 -2.75
C ARG A 229 25.44 -8.91 -3.56
N ASN A 230 24.30 -8.42 -3.11
CA ASN A 230 23.71 -7.17 -3.59
C ASN A 230 23.97 -6.03 -2.60
N ILE A 231 24.33 -4.85 -3.09
CA ILE A 231 24.49 -3.64 -2.29
C ILE A 231 23.39 -2.61 -2.58
N PRO A 232 22.82 -1.94 -1.56
CA PRO A 232 21.90 -0.83 -1.76
C PRO A 232 22.51 0.34 -2.54
N THR A 233 21.74 0.87 -3.49
CA THR A 233 22.05 2.07 -4.27
C THR A 233 20.82 2.99 -4.29
N ASP A 234 20.98 4.24 -4.73
CA ASP A 234 19.92 5.25 -4.81
C ASP A 234 19.15 5.43 -3.48
N GLY A 235 19.87 5.58 -2.38
CA GLY A 235 19.24 5.71 -1.07
C GLY A 235 18.52 4.44 -0.59
N GLY A 236 18.85 3.26 -1.12
CA GLY A 236 18.17 2.00 -0.77
C GLY A 236 16.85 1.77 -1.50
N ARG A 237 16.58 2.55 -2.57
CA ARG A 237 15.41 2.35 -3.43
C ARG A 237 15.63 1.27 -4.49
N ARG A 238 16.89 0.88 -4.72
CA ARG A 238 17.28 -0.27 -5.54
C ARG A 238 18.55 -0.90 -4.97
N LYS A 239 18.91 -2.07 -5.49
CA LYS A 239 20.15 -2.77 -5.16
C LYS A 239 20.87 -3.17 -6.44
N GLN A 240 22.19 -3.35 -6.34
CA GLN A 240 23.02 -3.77 -7.46
C GLN A 240 23.95 -4.91 -7.03
N CYS A 241 24.11 -5.90 -7.91
CA CYS A 241 25.04 -7.01 -7.69
C CYS A 241 26.50 -6.51 -7.73
N VAL A 242 27.31 -6.92 -6.74
CA VAL A 242 28.74 -6.53 -6.63
C VAL A 242 29.65 -7.26 -7.62
N ASN A 243 29.17 -8.33 -8.25
CA ASN A 243 29.96 -9.03 -9.24
C ASN A 243 30.07 -8.17 -10.51
N GLU A 244 31.30 -7.77 -10.86
CA GLU A 244 31.60 -6.90 -11.99
C GLU A 244 31.14 -7.44 -13.34
N SER A 245 31.10 -8.77 -13.52
CA SER A 245 30.57 -9.36 -14.76
C SER A 245 29.05 -9.45 -14.80
N CYS A 246 28.37 -9.31 -13.66
CA CYS A 246 26.91 -9.38 -13.55
C CYS A 246 26.27 -7.99 -13.53
N LYS A 247 26.64 -7.14 -12.56
CA LYS A 247 26.13 -5.77 -12.32
C LYS A 247 24.60 -5.58 -12.37
N LYS A 248 23.82 -6.67 -12.28
CA LYS A 248 22.35 -6.60 -12.36
C LYS A 248 21.79 -5.69 -11.29
N LYS A 249 20.87 -4.82 -11.71
CA LYS A 249 20.05 -3.98 -10.85
C LYS A 249 18.79 -4.75 -10.47
N ILE A 250 18.39 -4.64 -9.22
CA ILE A 250 17.15 -5.22 -8.72
C ILE A 250 16.34 -4.15 -7.99
N TYR A 251 15.02 -4.25 -8.10
CA TYR A 251 14.06 -3.29 -7.56
C TYR A 251 13.20 -3.95 -6.47
N PRO A 252 12.57 -3.15 -5.59
CA PRO A 252 11.62 -3.65 -4.60
C PRO A 252 10.54 -4.52 -5.22
N ARG A 253 10.33 -5.70 -4.62
CA ARG A 253 9.26 -6.63 -5.00
C ARG A 253 7.92 -6.10 -4.50
N ILE A 254 6.92 -6.11 -5.38
CA ILE A 254 5.51 -5.87 -5.06
C ILE A 254 4.73 -7.04 -5.63
N ASP A 255 3.96 -7.73 -4.78
CA ASP A 255 3.17 -8.89 -5.17
C ASP A 255 1.71 -8.48 -5.37
N PRO A 256 1.22 -8.40 -6.61
CA PRO A 256 -0.13 -7.95 -6.87
C PRO A 256 -1.14 -9.04 -6.51
N VAL A 257 -2.23 -8.64 -5.87
CA VAL A 257 -3.30 -9.50 -5.37
C VAL A 257 -4.63 -8.88 -5.77
N VAL A 258 -5.46 -9.59 -6.53
CA VAL A 258 -6.82 -9.14 -6.81
C VAL A 258 -7.69 -9.42 -5.60
N ILE A 259 -8.63 -8.52 -5.30
CA ILE A 259 -9.63 -8.70 -4.26
C ILE A 259 -10.97 -8.19 -4.77
N MET A 260 -12.00 -9.01 -4.68
CA MET A 260 -13.24 -8.76 -5.41
C MET A 260 -14.47 -9.04 -4.56
N LEU A 261 -15.42 -8.11 -4.62
CA LEU A 261 -16.78 -8.37 -4.18
C LEU A 261 -17.58 -8.90 -5.36
N VAL A 262 -17.97 -10.17 -5.27
CA VAL A 262 -18.78 -10.84 -6.28
C VAL A 262 -20.26 -10.55 -6.00
N ILE A 263 -20.96 -10.00 -6.99
CA ILE A 263 -22.33 -9.47 -6.87
C ILE A 263 -23.26 -10.27 -7.77
N ASP A 264 -24.35 -10.74 -7.16
CA ASP A 264 -25.55 -11.21 -7.84
C ASP A 264 -26.54 -10.03 -7.90
N LYS A 265 -26.62 -9.40 -9.07
CA LYS A 265 -27.44 -8.21 -9.31
C LYS A 265 -28.93 -8.51 -9.19
N ASP A 266 -29.36 -9.66 -9.68
CA ASP A 266 -30.79 -10.00 -9.80
C ASP A 266 -31.41 -10.32 -8.45
N ASN A 267 -30.63 -10.91 -7.53
CA ASN A 267 -31.09 -11.27 -6.19
C ASN A 267 -30.59 -10.32 -5.09
N ASP A 268 -30.01 -9.18 -5.46
CA ASP A 268 -29.47 -8.15 -4.57
C ASP A 268 -28.61 -8.67 -3.40
N ARG A 269 -27.65 -9.52 -3.74
CA ARG A 269 -26.78 -10.20 -2.77
C ARG A 269 -25.33 -10.23 -3.23
N ALA A 270 -24.42 -10.39 -2.28
CA ALA A 270 -22.98 -10.48 -2.54
C ALA A 270 -22.41 -11.75 -1.93
N LEU A 271 -21.45 -12.37 -2.63
CA LEU A 271 -20.73 -13.54 -2.15
C LEU A 271 -19.60 -13.06 -1.24
N LEU A 272 -19.59 -13.60 -0.02
CA LEU A 272 -18.49 -13.41 0.93
C LEU A 272 -17.95 -14.79 1.32
N SER A 273 -16.65 -14.84 1.61
CA SER A 273 -15.96 -16.04 2.04
C SER A 273 -15.33 -15.87 3.42
N ARG A 274 -15.02 -17.00 4.04
CA ARG A 274 -14.35 -17.12 5.33
C ARG A 274 -13.21 -18.11 5.21
N GLN A 275 -12.07 -17.76 5.78
CA GLN A 275 -10.91 -18.64 5.88
C GLN A 275 -10.72 -19.06 7.34
N SER A 276 -10.22 -20.29 7.57
CA SER A 276 -10.01 -20.85 8.92
C SER A 276 -9.06 -20.02 9.78
N ARG A 277 -8.12 -19.29 9.15
CA ARG A 277 -7.18 -18.37 9.80
C ARG A 277 -7.80 -17.04 10.26
N PHE A 278 -9.01 -16.73 9.83
CA PHE A 278 -9.68 -15.47 10.18
C PHE A 278 -10.25 -15.53 11.59
N VAL A 279 -10.50 -14.35 12.17
CA VAL A 279 -11.27 -14.25 13.42
C VAL A 279 -12.60 -14.96 13.19
N PRO A 280 -13.06 -15.83 14.11
CA PRO A 280 -14.33 -16.54 13.95
C PRO A 280 -15.45 -15.58 13.56
N ARG A 281 -16.25 -15.98 12.56
CA ARG A 281 -17.37 -15.19 12.00
C ARG A 281 -16.98 -13.95 11.17
N MET A 282 -15.70 -13.78 10.83
CA MET A 282 -15.30 -12.75 9.85
C MET A 282 -15.50 -13.24 8.42
N TRP A 283 -16.33 -12.50 7.67
CA TRP A 283 -16.62 -12.70 6.26
C TRP A 283 -15.98 -11.59 5.43
N SER A 284 -15.33 -11.93 4.32
CA SER A 284 -14.57 -10.99 3.49
C SER A 284 -14.78 -11.28 2.00
N CYS A 285 -14.29 -10.38 1.16
CA CYS A 285 -14.14 -10.60 -0.28
C CYS A 285 -13.17 -11.76 -0.57
N ILE A 286 -13.35 -12.39 -1.71
CA ILE A 286 -12.41 -13.34 -2.33
C ILE A 286 -11.16 -12.57 -2.73
N ALA A 287 -9.97 -13.18 -2.60
CA ALA A 287 -8.74 -12.54 -3.00
C ALA A 287 -7.62 -13.55 -3.28
N GLY A 288 -6.86 -13.33 -4.34
CA GLY A 288 -5.73 -14.18 -4.69
C GLY A 288 -4.69 -13.52 -5.58
N PHE A 289 -3.59 -14.24 -5.78
CA PHE A 289 -2.43 -13.70 -6.47
C PHE A 289 -2.63 -13.72 -7.98
N ILE A 290 -2.00 -12.78 -8.66
CA ILE A 290 -1.95 -12.80 -10.13
C ILE A 290 -0.87 -13.77 -10.59
N GLU A 291 -1.16 -14.54 -11.63
CA GLU A 291 -0.17 -15.42 -12.26
C GLU A 291 0.60 -14.75 -13.42
N PRO A 292 1.84 -15.19 -13.73
CA PRO A 292 2.57 -14.70 -14.89
C PRO A 292 1.82 -14.96 -16.20
N GLY A 293 1.55 -13.89 -16.95
CA GLY A 293 0.81 -13.96 -18.22
C GLY A 293 -0.69 -13.69 -18.08
N GLU A 294 -1.17 -13.46 -16.86
CA GLU A 294 -2.57 -13.19 -16.55
C GLU A 294 -2.85 -11.68 -16.42
N SER A 295 -3.98 -11.21 -16.97
CA SER A 295 -4.53 -9.87 -16.68
C SER A 295 -5.21 -9.84 -15.31
N LEU A 296 -5.44 -8.63 -14.77
CA LEU A 296 -6.15 -8.48 -13.49
C LEU A 296 -7.57 -9.07 -13.56
N GLU A 297 -8.24 -8.88 -14.70
CA GLU A 297 -9.60 -9.34 -14.91
C GLU A 297 -9.65 -10.86 -15.10
N GLU A 298 -8.64 -11.49 -15.67
CA GLU A 298 -8.52 -12.96 -15.72
C GLU A 298 -8.31 -13.54 -14.33
N ALA A 299 -7.40 -12.95 -13.53
CA ALA A 299 -7.16 -13.35 -12.13
C ALA A 299 -8.44 -13.28 -11.29
N VAL A 300 -9.23 -12.21 -11.46
CA VAL A 300 -10.53 -12.09 -10.76
C VAL A 300 -11.47 -13.26 -11.11
N ARG A 301 -11.50 -13.69 -12.38
CA ARG A 301 -12.36 -14.79 -12.81
C ARG A 301 -11.83 -16.13 -12.31
N ARG A 302 -10.53 -16.37 -12.45
CA ARG A 302 -9.86 -17.62 -12.05
C ARG A 302 -9.99 -17.86 -10.54
N GLU A 303 -9.58 -16.90 -9.72
CA GLU A 303 -9.63 -17.02 -8.26
C GLU A 303 -11.06 -17.23 -7.76
N THR A 304 -12.05 -16.57 -8.38
CA THR A 304 -13.46 -16.77 -7.99
C THR A 304 -13.96 -18.17 -8.32
N ILE A 305 -13.64 -18.69 -9.51
CA ILE A 305 -14.08 -20.04 -9.92
C ILE A 305 -13.35 -21.13 -9.14
N GLU A 306 -12.07 -20.95 -8.84
CA GLU A 306 -11.26 -21.88 -8.04
C GLU A 306 -11.79 -22.00 -6.61
N GLU A 307 -11.97 -20.88 -5.91
CA GLU A 307 -12.36 -20.90 -4.50
C GLU A 307 -13.85 -21.24 -4.30
N THR A 308 -14.73 -20.86 -5.25
CA THR A 308 -16.19 -20.89 -5.03
C THR A 308 -17.02 -21.52 -6.13
N GLY A 309 -16.43 -21.87 -7.27
CA GLY A 309 -17.16 -22.39 -8.43
C GLY A 309 -18.03 -21.37 -9.17
N ILE A 310 -18.01 -20.09 -8.77
CA ILE A 310 -18.85 -19.05 -9.36
C ILE A 310 -18.19 -18.47 -10.62
N GLU A 311 -18.93 -18.48 -11.73
CA GLU A 311 -18.51 -17.89 -12.99
C GLU A 311 -18.75 -16.38 -12.97
N ILE A 312 -17.77 -15.63 -13.45
CA ILE A 312 -17.79 -14.16 -13.45
C ILE A 312 -17.90 -13.60 -14.87
N GLY A 313 -18.80 -12.64 -15.04
CA GLY A 313 -18.97 -11.81 -16.23
C GLY A 313 -18.11 -10.55 -16.18
N ASP A 314 -18.78 -9.42 -15.96
CA ASP A 314 -18.14 -8.12 -15.93
C ASP A 314 -17.27 -7.95 -14.68
N VAL A 315 -16.12 -7.32 -14.86
CA VAL A 315 -15.15 -7.01 -13.81
C VAL A 315 -14.88 -5.50 -13.86
N VAL A 316 -15.12 -4.80 -12.76
CA VAL A 316 -15.03 -3.33 -12.68
C VAL A 316 -14.03 -2.95 -11.60
N TYR A 317 -12.95 -2.28 -11.99
CA TYR A 317 -11.96 -1.76 -11.05
C TYR A 317 -12.59 -0.76 -10.08
N HIS A 318 -12.26 -0.89 -8.80
CA HIS A 318 -12.67 0.02 -7.74
C HIS A 318 -11.51 0.91 -7.27
N SER A 319 -10.47 0.30 -6.70
CA SER A 319 -9.35 1.02 -6.10
C SER A 319 -8.16 0.08 -5.87
N SER A 320 -7.05 0.59 -5.33
CA SER A 320 -5.91 -0.22 -4.93
C SER A 320 -5.37 0.20 -3.57
N GLN A 321 -4.86 -0.76 -2.79
CA GLN A 321 -4.31 -0.53 -1.46
C GLN A 321 -2.94 -1.23 -1.33
N PRO A 322 -1.85 -0.50 -1.01
CA PRO A 322 -0.61 -1.12 -0.55
C PRO A 322 -0.85 -1.90 0.75
N TRP A 323 -0.31 -3.11 0.84
CA TRP A 323 -0.54 -3.99 1.98
C TRP A 323 0.80 -4.56 2.51
N PRO A 324 1.58 -3.73 3.22
CA PRO A 324 2.86 -4.11 3.81
C PRO A 324 2.66 -4.82 5.15
N VAL A 325 1.55 -5.55 5.33
CA VAL A 325 1.23 -6.29 6.57
C VAL A 325 1.02 -7.79 6.35
N GLY A 326 1.44 -8.28 5.19
CA GLY A 326 1.57 -9.70 4.88
C GLY A 326 2.69 -10.39 5.69
N PRO A 327 2.92 -11.69 5.43
CA PRO A 327 4.04 -12.46 5.99
C PRO A 327 5.39 -11.79 5.71
N SER A 328 6.38 -11.96 6.60
CA SER A 328 7.73 -11.38 6.43
C SER A 328 8.43 -11.81 5.13
N SER A 329 8.08 -12.97 4.56
CA SER A 329 8.59 -13.40 3.25
C SER A 329 8.08 -12.57 2.06
N MET A 330 7.14 -11.65 2.30
CA MET A 330 6.48 -10.85 1.28
C MET A 330 6.50 -9.37 1.68
N PRO A 331 7.44 -8.57 1.14
CA PRO A 331 7.69 -7.20 1.60
C PRO A 331 6.46 -6.30 1.52
N CYS A 332 5.71 -6.41 0.42
CA CYS A 332 4.51 -5.62 0.18
C CYS A 332 3.62 -6.31 -0.86
N GLN A 333 2.36 -6.54 -0.51
CA GLN A 333 1.33 -6.86 -1.48
C GLN A 333 0.71 -5.58 -2.03
N LEU A 334 0.25 -5.61 -3.28
CA LEU A 334 -0.63 -4.57 -3.82
C LEU A 334 -2.02 -5.17 -4.00
N MET A 335 -2.94 -4.83 -3.09
CA MET A 335 -4.33 -5.24 -3.20
C MET A 335 -5.01 -4.40 -4.29
N VAL A 336 -5.63 -5.04 -5.27
CA VAL A 336 -6.33 -4.41 -6.38
C VAL A 336 -7.80 -4.80 -6.30
N GLY A 337 -8.65 -3.84 -5.94
CA GLY A 337 -10.06 -4.03 -5.62
C GLY A 337 -10.96 -4.00 -6.85
N PHE A 338 -11.88 -4.96 -6.95
CA PHE A 338 -12.86 -5.07 -8.03
C PHE A 338 -14.29 -5.32 -7.53
N PHE A 339 -15.27 -4.85 -8.30
CA PHE A 339 -16.61 -5.42 -8.32
C PHE A 339 -16.67 -6.44 -9.45
N ALA A 340 -17.13 -7.65 -9.15
CA ALA A 340 -17.27 -8.73 -10.11
C ALA A 340 -18.73 -9.17 -10.17
N TYR A 341 -19.28 -9.40 -11.37
CA TYR A 341 -20.69 -9.75 -11.53
C TYR A 341 -20.86 -11.22 -11.88
N ALA A 342 -21.63 -11.94 -11.06
CA ALA A 342 -21.82 -13.38 -11.19
C ALA A 342 -22.71 -13.74 -12.39
N LYS A 343 -22.36 -14.84 -13.05
CA LYS A 343 -23.13 -15.50 -14.13
C LYS A 343 -23.73 -16.83 -13.68
N SER A 344 -23.14 -17.47 -12.67
CA SER A 344 -23.65 -18.66 -12.01
C SER A 344 -23.85 -18.40 -10.51
N PHE A 345 -24.61 -19.27 -9.83
CA PHE A 345 -25.04 -19.03 -8.43
C PHE A 345 -24.86 -20.24 -7.51
N GLU A 346 -24.54 -21.42 -8.05
CA GLU A 346 -24.27 -22.62 -7.26
C GLU A 346 -22.85 -22.56 -6.69
N ILE A 347 -22.73 -22.42 -5.37
CA ILE A 347 -21.45 -22.32 -4.69
C ILE A 347 -20.87 -23.73 -4.49
N ARG A 348 -19.62 -23.91 -4.90
CA ARG A 348 -18.78 -25.09 -4.62
C ARG A 348 -17.49 -24.62 -3.99
N VAL A 349 -17.43 -24.68 -2.67
CA VAL A 349 -16.29 -24.17 -1.90
C VAL A 349 -15.13 -25.14 -1.99
N ASP A 350 -13.95 -24.64 -2.37
CA ASP A 350 -12.70 -25.35 -2.12
C ASP A 350 -12.36 -25.30 -0.63
N LYS A 351 -12.42 -26.46 0.03
CA LYS A 351 -12.18 -26.60 1.46
C LYS A 351 -10.70 -26.62 1.84
N GLU A 352 -9.79 -26.69 0.87
CA GLU A 352 -8.36 -26.54 1.12
C GLU A 352 -8.00 -25.08 1.44
N GLU A 353 -8.68 -24.13 0.80
CA GLU A 353 -8.41 -22.69 0.96
C GLU A 353 -9.43 -21.97 1.82
N LEU A 354 -10.73 -22.28 1.64
CA LEU A 354 -11.83 -21.61 2.32
C LEU A 354 -12.52 -22.51 3.33
N GLU A 355 -12.86 -21.93 4.48
CA GLU A 355 -13.74 -22.62 5.42
C GLU A 355 -15.18 -22.61 4.92
N ASP A 356 -15.66 -21.48 4.38
CA ASP A 356 -17.00 -21.35 3.83
C ASP A 356 -17.14 -20.17 2.85
N ALA A 357 -18.15 -20.21 1.98
CA ALA A 357 -18.55 -19.10 1.13
C ALA A 357 -20.08 -19.06 0.99
N GLN A 358 -20.68 -17.89 1.15
CA GLN A 358 -22.14 -17.73 1.16
C GLN A 358 -22.58 -16.44 0.46
N TRP A 359 -23.77 -16.51 -0.12
CA TRP A 359 -24.47 -15.32 -0.60
C TRP A 359 -25.13 -14.61 0.58
N HIS A 360 -24.79 -13.33 0.79
CA HIS A 360 -25.41 -12.48 1.80
C HIS A 360 -26.24 -11.38 1.15
N SER A 361 -27.46 -11.20 1.65
CA SER A 361 -28.33 -10.12 1.19
C SER A 361 -27.70 -8.76 1.50
N ARG A 362 -28.02 -7.75 0.68
CA ARG A 362 -27.61 -6.37 0.97
C ARG A 362 -28.06 -5.90 2.35
N GLU A 363 -29.25 -6.33 2.79
CA GLU A 363 -29.80 -5.97 4.09
C GLU A 363 -28.93 -6.53 5.23
N ASP A 364 -28.54 -7.81 5.16
CA ASP A 364 -27.71 -8.44 6.19
C ASP A 364 -26.31 -7.82 6.24
N VAL A 365 -25.75 -7.48 5.07
CA VAL A 365 -24.47 -6.76 5.00
C VAL A 365 -24.57 -5.37 5.62
N LYS A 366 -25.65 -4.63 5.38
CA LYS A 366 -25.89 -3.33 6.05
C LYS A 366 -26.02 -3.49 7.57
N LYS A 367 -26.74 -4.51 8.03
CA LYS A 367 -26.87 -4.81 9.48
C LYS A 367 -25.50 -5.08 10.09
N ALA A 368 -24.68 -5.93 9.46
CA ALA A 368 -23.33 -6.25 9.94
C ALA A 368 -22.41 -5.02 9.99
N LEU A 369 -22.45 -4.15 8.98
CA LEU A 369 -21.70 -2.90 8.95
C LEU A 369 -22.14 -1.94 10.07
N ALA A 370 -23.44 -1.89 10.38
CA ALA A 370 -23.99 -1.03 11.43
C ALA A 370 -23.72 -1.56 12.84
N SER A 371 -23.74 -2.88 13.04
CA SER A 371 -23.48 -3.52 14.34
C SER A 371 -21.99 -3.55 14.70
N ALA A 372 -21.10 -3.34 13.74
CA ALA A 372 -19.67 -3.44 13.97
C ALA A 372 -19.15 -2.27 14.84
N GLU A 373 -18.58 -2.61 16.00
CA GLU A 373 -18.00 -1.65 16.93
C GLU A 373 -16.58 -1.17 16.51
N TYR A 374 -16.36 -0.82 15.23
CA TYR A 374 -15.03 -0.47 14.72
C TYR A 374 -14.37 0.69 15.48
N LYS A 375 -15.14 1.70 15.88
CA LYS A 375 -14.64 2.82 16.69
C LYS A 375 -14.18 2.39 18.08
N LYS A 376 -14.84 1.39 18.68
CA LYS A 376 -14.44 0.84 19.98
C LYS A 376 -13.15 0.03 19.82
N ALA A 377 -13.05 -0.80 18.78
CA ALA A 377 -11.83 -1.54 18.46
C ALA A 377 -10.64 -0.60 18.19
N GLN A 378 -10.86 0.49 17.45
CA GLN A 378 -9.86 1.53 17.22
C GLN A 378 -9.39 2.17 18.53
N ARG A 379 -10.33 2.57 19.41
CA ARG A 379 -10.00 3.14 20.73
C ARG A 379 -9.20 2.17 21.58
N ASN A 380 -9.63 0.92 21.67
CA ASN A 380 -8.92 -0.12 22.44
C ASN A 380 -7.49 -0.31 21.91
N ALA A 381 -7.31 -0.32 20.58
CA ALA A 381 -6.00 -0.39 19.95
C ALA A 381 -5.13 0.84 20.29
N ALA A 382 -5.70 2.04 20.26
CA ALA A 382 -4.99 3.27 20.61
C ALA A 382 -4.54 3.29 22.08
N PHE A 383 -5.41 2.90 23.01
CA PHE A 383 -5.04 2.75 24.42
C PHE A 383 -3.96 1.68 24.63
N LYS A 384 -4.01 0.57 23.89
CA LYS A 384 -2.97 -0.46 23.93
C LYS A 384 -1.62 0.08 23.49
N VAL A 385 -1.58 0.82 22.37
CA VAL A 385 -0.34 1.48 21.90
C VAL A 385 0.19 2.46 22.95
N ASP A 386 -0.69 3.20 23.62
CA ASP A 386 -0.32 4.09 24.71
C ASP A 386 0.31 3.34 25.91
N GLN A 387 -0.30 2.23 26.35
CA GLN A 387 0.26 1.39 27.42
C GLN A 387 1.61 0.78 27.04
N MET A 388 1.77 0.36 25.77
CA MET A 388 3.06 -0.11 25.25
C MET A 388 4.13 0.98 25.30
N CYS A 389 3.80 2.22 24.93
CA CYS A 389 4.74 3.36 24.96
C CYS A 389 5.08 3.81 26.39
N LYS A 390 4.16 3.63 27.34
CA LYS A 390 4.38 3.89 28.77
C LYS A 390 5.16 2.77 29.49
N GLY A 391 5.41 1.65 28.81
CA GLY A 391 6.12 0.49 29.37
C GLY A 391 5.27 -0.36 30.33
N VAL A 392 3.94 -0.23 30.27
CA VAL A 392 3.00 -0.95 31.14
C VAL A 392 2.67 -2.33 30.58
N GLU A 393 2.56 -2.47 29.26
CA GLU A 393 2.31 -3.75 28.57
C GLU A 393 3.52 -4.22 27.76
N LYS A 394 3.83 -5.52 27.82
CA LYS A 394 4.77 -6.17 26.89
C LYS A 394 4.01 -6.56 25.62
N GLY A 395 4.53 -6.16 24.46
CA GLY A 395 3.85 -6.27 23.16
C GLY A 395 3.36 -7.68 22.80
N HIS A 396 2.08 -7.94 23.05
CA HIS A 396 1.37 -9.14 22.58
C HIS A 396 0.66 -8.87 21.24
N SER A 397 0.60 -9.89 20.36
CA SER A 397 0.01 -9.82 19.02
C SER A 397 -1.49 -9.52 19.05
N PHE A 398 -1.96 -8.73 18.08
CA PHE A 398 -3.34 -8.21 17.95
C PHE A 398 -4.36 -9.26 17.46
N SER A 399 -3.94 -10.49 17.16
CA SER A 399 -4.79 -11.52 16.56
C SER A 399 -5.98 -11.96 17.43
N ALA A 400 -5.93 -11.70 18.74
CA ALA A 400 -6.89 -12.21 19.72
C ALA A 400 -7.96 -11.20 20.19
N ASP A 401 -7.80 -9.90 19.91
CA ASP A 401 -8.59 -8.85 20.59
C ASP A 401 -9.82 -8.36 19.81
N PHE A 402 -10.18 -9.01 18.68
CA PHE A 402 -11.46 -8.74 17.99
C PHE A 402 -12.68 -9.42 18.66
N ASN A 403 -12.55 -9.86 19.91
CA ASN A 403 -13.69 -10.31 20.69
C ASN A 403 -14.59 -9.10 21.01
N VAL A 404 -15.64 -8.98 20.20
CA VAL A 404 -16.83 -8.20 20.52
C VAL A 404 -17.51 -8.90 21.70
N GLU A 405 -17.19 -8.47 22.92
CA GLU A 405 -18.04 -8.70 24.09
C GLU A 405 -19.24 -7.74 24.00
N SER A 406 -20.24 -8.14 23.22
CA SER A 406 -21.62 -7.65 23.37
C SER A 406 -22.55 -8.85 23.31
N GLY A 407 -23.42 -8.98 24.31
CA GLY A 407 -24.27 -10.14 24.60
C GLY A 407 -25.34 -10.53 23.58
N GLU A 408 -25.24 -10.07 22.34
CA GLU A 408 -25.90 -10.65 21.17
C GLU A 408 -24.84 -10.75 20.07
N LEU A 409 -24.37 -11.98 19.82
CA LEU A 409 -23.32 -12.22 18.83
C LEU A 409 -23.85 -11.85 17.44
N ALA A 410 -23.34 -10.78 16.84
CA ALA A 410 -23.62 -10.46 15.45
C ALA A 410 -23.29 -11.69 14.57
N GLN A 411 -24.27 -12.13 13.78
CA GLN A 411 -24.19 -13.35 12.96
C GLN A 411 -23.08 -13.26 11.89
N MET A 412 -22.65 -12.05 11.55
CA MET A 412 -21.61 -11.74 10.56
C MET A 412 -20.81 -10.51 10.98
N PHE A 413 -19.50 -10.57 10.81
CA PHE A 413 -18.59 -9.44 10.94
C PHE A 413 -17.77 -9.30 9.65
N VAL A 414 -17.52 -8.07 9.18
CA VAL A 414 -16.69 -7.80 8.01
C VAL A 414 -15.43 -7.01 8.39
N PRO A 415 -14.36 -7.00 7.57
CA PRO A 415 -13.15 -6.24 7.86
C PRO A 415 -13.44 -4.77 8.20
N GLY A 416 -12.57 -4.18 9.03
CA GLY A 416 -12.69 -2.79 9.44
C GLY A 416 -12.41 -1.78 8.32
N PRO A 417 -12.75 -0.49 8.52
CA PRO A 417 -12.69 0.57 7.51
C PRO A 417 -11.28 0.95 7.04
N PHE A 418 -10.24 0.30 7.56
CA PHE A 418 -8.87 0.37 7.06
C PHE A 418 -8.59 -0.57 5.88
N ALA A 419 -9.43 -1.61 5.67
CA ALA A 419 -9.21 -2.65 4.68
C ALA A 419 -9.98 -2.37 3.38
N ILE A 420 -9.36 -2.61 2.22
CA ILE A 420 -10.01 -2.48 0.90
C ILE A 420 -11.28 -3.33 0.78
N ALA A 421 -11.33 -4.51 1.41
CA ALA A 421 -12.52 -5.35 1.49
C ALA A 421 -13.71 -4.59 2.10
N HIS A 422 -13.49 -3.83 3.19
CA HIS A 422 -14.54 -3.01 3.78
C HIS A 422 -15.06 -1.97 2.80
N HIS A 423 -14.17 -1.30 2.06
CA HIS A 423 -14.59 -0.27 1.11
C HIS A 423 -15.39 -0.86 -0.06
N LEU A 424 -15.04 -2.05 -0.54
CA LEU A 424 -15.83 -2.78 -1.55
C LEU A 424 -17.21 -3.12 -1.00
N ILE A 425 -17.26 -3.79 0.16
CA ILE A 425 -18.49 -4.24 0.81
C ILE A 425 -19.41 -3.05 1.13
N ALA A 426 -18.88 -2.03 1.80
CA ALA A 426 -19.64 -0.83 2.20
C ALA A 426 -20.02 0.03 0.98
N GLY A 427 -19.16 0.12 -0.02
CA GLY A 427 -19.44 0.83 -1.27
C GLY A 427 -20.63 0.22 -1.99
N TRP A 428 -20.60 -1.09 -2.22
CA TRP A 428 -21.74 -1.82 -2.75
C TRP A 428 -22.96 -1.65 -1.85
N ALA A 429 -22.90 -2.01 -0.57
CA ALA A 429 -24.04 -2.04 0.34
C ALA A 429 -24.77 -0.69 0.41
N ASN A 430 -24.02 0.43 0.46
CA ASN A 430 -24.56 1.79 0.55
C ASN A 430 -24.89 2.42 -0.81
N GLY A 431 -24.85 1.67 -1.92
CA GLY A 431 -25.23 2.16 -3.25
C GLY A 431 -24.22 3.09 -3.91
N HIS A 432 -22.99 3.18 -3.38
CA HIS A 432 -21.91 3.94 -4.01
C HIS A 432 -21.17 3.01 -4.99
N ASN A 433 -21.45 3.17 -6.29
CA ASN A 433 -20.78 2.53 -7.46
C ASN A 433 -21.37 1.23 -8.05
N ALA A 434 -22.58 0.79 -7.70
CA ALA A 434 -23.17 -0.39 -8.35
C ALA A 434 -23.92 -0.10 -9.67
N ASP A 435 -24.14 1.18 -9.99
CA ASP A 435 -25.02 1.60 -11.09
C ASP A 435 -24.21 2.11 -12.29
N MET A 436 -23.58 1.17 -13.00
CA MET A 436 -23.13 1.35 -14.38
C MET A 436 -23.74 0.20 -15.18
N GLY A 437 -25.01 0.34 -15.55
CA GLY A 437 -25.67 -0.54 -16.52
C GLY A 437 -25.04 -0.40 -17.91
N PRO A 438 -25.23 -1.39 -18.79
CA PRO A 438 -24.72 -1.33 -20.16
C PRO A 438 -25.44 -0.18 -20.88
N THR A 439 -24.68 0.84 -21.28
CA THR A 439 -25.20 1.83 -22.22
C THR A 439 -25.36 1.14 -23.57
N THR A 440 -26.57 1.25 -24.09
CA THR A 440 -27.08 0.63 -25.30
C THR A 440 -26.11 0.67 -26.47
N SER A 441 -26.03 -0.45 -27.17
CA SER A 441 -25.40 -0.62 -28.48
C SER A 441 -25.84 0.48 -29.44
N ASN A 442 -24.89 1.27 -29.91
CA ASN A 442 -25.02 1.96 -31.20
C ASN A 442 -23.90 1.45 -32.10
N SER A 443 -24.33 0.70 -33.11
CA SER A 443 -23.51 0.36 -34.28
C SER A 443 -22.99 1.63 -34.92
N VAL A 444 -21.68 1.75 -35.09
CA VAL A 444 -21.10 2.57 -36.15
C VAL A 444 -19.91 1.82 -36.72
N SER A 445 -20.19 1.09 -37.80
CA SER A 445 -19.27 0.83 -38.89
C SER A 445 -18.68 2.17 -39.38
N ASN A 446 -17.35 2.23 -39.44
CA ASN A 446 -16.48 3.03 -40.34
C ASN A 446 -15.25 3.57 -39.60
N LEU A 447 -14.15 2.80 -39.67
CA LEU A 447 -12.86 3.16 -40.29
C LEU A 447 -11.78 2.17 -39.87
#